data_AF-R5R486-F1
#
_entry.id   AF-R5R486-F1
#
_cell.length_a   1.000
_cell.length_b   1.000
_cell.length_c   1.000
_cell.angle_alpha   90.00
_cell.angle_beta   90.00
_cell.angle_gamma   90.00
#
_symmetry.space_group_name_H-M   'P 1'
#
loop_
_entity.id
_entity.type
_entity.pdbx_description
1 polymer ?
#
loop_
_entity_poly.entity_id
_entity_poly.type
_entity_poly.pdbx_seq_one_letter_code
_entity_poly.pdbx_strand_id
1 'polypeptide(L)'
;MKQIVLASTNQGKVREVAMMVQDMGIEIVPLSETAFQGEIEETGTTFEENAIIKAMQVAKTLGIPALADDSGLEIDYLNKEPGIYSARYMGHDTPYAIKNQKILDKLRDVPEEKRTARFVCAMALALPDGTTRTAQATMEGRIGYEIKGENGFGYDPIFYLPEFGKSSAEISPEQKNRISHRGKALRMMKDKIKELCKDEA
;
A
#
# COMPACT_ATOMS: atom_id res chain seq x y z
N MET A 1 -12.91 -1.91 23.05
CA MET A 1 -12.21 -1.25 21.93
C MET A 1 -12.74 -1.86 20.65
N LYS A 2 -12.93 -1.07 19.59
CA LYS A 2 -13.34 -1.62 18.29
C LYS A 2 -12.12 -2.23 17.60
N GLN A 3 -12.26 -3.48 17.21
CA GLN A 3 -11.22 -4.26 16.52
C GLN A 3 -11.46 -4.22 15.02
N ILE A 4 -10.40 -3.98 14.26
CA ILE A 4 -10.41 -4.06 12.80
C ILE A 4 -9.26 -4.95 12.38
N VAL A 5 -9.54 -5.95 11.55
CA VAL A 5 -8.48 -6.82 11.01
C VAL A 5 -7.79 -6.13 9.85
N LEU A 6 -6.46 -6.09 9.85
CA LEU A 6 -5.70 -5.68 8.68
C LEU A 6 -5.47 -6.91 7.78
N ALA A 7 -6.20 -6.97 6.66
CA ALA A 7 -6.16 -8.02 5.65
C ALA A 7 -4.89 -7.94 4.78
N SER A 8 -3.72 -8.06 5.42
CA SER A 8 -2.42 -8.04 4.76
C SER A 8 -1.44 -8.96 5.48
N THR A 9 -0.69 -9.74 4.69
CA THR A 9 0.44 -10.54 5.18
C THR A 9 1.79 -9.81 5.04
N ASN A 10 1.79 -8.64 4.39
CA ASN A 10 3.00 -7.85 4.18
C ASN A 10 3.40 -7.09 5.45
N GLN A 11 4.49 -7.53 6.07
CA GLN A 11 4.99 -6.97 7.32
C GLN A 11 5.34 -5.47 7.23
N GLY A 12 5.81 -4.98 6.08
CA GLY A 12 6.08 -3.56 5.88
C GLY A 12 4.81 -2.72 5.96
N LYS A 13 3.74 -3.19 5.31
CA LYS A 13 2.41 -2.54 5.36
C LYS A 13 1.82 -2.57 6.77
N VAL A 14 1.91 -3.71 7.46
CA VAL A 14 1.43 -3.85 8.85
C VAL A 14 2.12 -2.83 9.75
N ARG A 15 3.45 -2.70 9.66
CA ARG A 15 4.21 -1.70 10.44
C ARG A 15 3.78 -0.27 10.12
N GLU A 16 3.68 0.10 8.85
CA GLU A 16 3.26 1.45 8.45
C GLU A 16 1.85 1.78 8.97
N VAL A 17 0.88 0.87 8.81
CA VAL A 17 -0.49 1.08 9.30
C VAL A 17 -0.51 1.16 10.83
N ALA A 18 0.15 0.24 11.53
CA ALA A 18 0.21 0.22 12.99
C ALA A 18 0.77 1.52 13.57
N MET A 19 1.81 2.11 12.97
CA MET A 19 2.36 3.41 13.39
C MET A 19 1.35 4.55 13.24
N MET A 20 0.46 4.48 12.25
CA MET A 20 -0.42 5.59 11.88
C MET A 20 -1.79 5.57 12.55
N VAL A 21 -2.20 4.44 13.15
CA VAL A 21 -3.51 4.26 13.79
C VAL A 21 -3.48 4.38 15.31
N GLN A 22 -2.31 4.55 15.93
CA GLN A 22 -2.14 4.57 17.40
C GLN A 22 -3.00 5.64 18.10
N ASP A 23 -3.27 6.75 17.41
CA ASP A 23 -4.06 7.88 17.90
C ASP A 23 -5.58 7.73 17.71
N MET A 24 -6.04 6.64 17.09
CA MET A 24 -7.44 6.47 16.72
C MET A 24 -8.30 5.80 17.78
N GLY A 25 -7.70 5.18 18.81
CA GLY A 25 -8.43 4.36 19.78
C GLY A 25 -9.01 3.07 19.17
N ILE A 26 -8.42 2.61 18.06
CA ILE A 26 -8.81 1.40 17.33
C ILE A 26 -7.69 0.39 17.45
N GLU A 27 -8.08 -0.85 17.71
CA GLU A 27 -7.15 -1.97 17.72
C GLU A 27 -7.07 -2.56 16.31
N ILE A 28 -5.91 -2.42 15.67
CA ILE A 28 -5.62 -3.10 14.40
C ILE A 28 -5.05 -4.48 14.70
N VAL A 29 -5.80 -5.52 14.33
CA VAL A 29 -5.40 -6.92 14.50
C VAL A 29 -4.76 -7.40 13.20
N PRO A 30 -3.49 -7.81 13.19
CA PRO A 30 -2.87 -8.40 12.00
C PRO A 30 -3.62 -9.68 11.58
N LEU A 31 -3.77 -9.92 10.27
CA LEU A 31 -4.44 -11.13 9.77
C LEU A 31 -3.82 -12.43 10.34
N SER A 32 -2.51 -12.43 10.57
CA SER A 32 -1.76 -13.55 11.16
C SER A 32 -2.14 -13.89 12.60
N GLU A 33 -2.83 -13.00 13.30
CA GLU A 33 -3.31 -13.20 14.67
C GLU A 33 -4.79 -13.59 14.71
N THR A 34 -5.41 -13.83 13.56
CA THR A 34 -6.81 -14.24 13.44
C THR A 34 -6.96 -15.72 13.12
N ALA A 35 -8.18 -16.23 13.19
CA ALA A 35 -8.52 -17.58 12.74
C ALA A 35 -8.69 -17.70 11.21
N PHE A 36 -8.35 -16.67 10.44
CA PHE A 36 -8.50 -16.68 8.98
C PHE A 36 -7.61 -17.74 8.35
N GLN A 37 -8.19 -18.57 7.48
CA GLN A 37 -7.49 -19.62 6.75
C GLN A 37 -7.72 -19.45 5.25
N GLY A 38 -6.71 -19.75 4.45
CA GLY A 38 -6.75 -19.68 3.00
C GLY A 38 -6.01 -18.49 2.41
N GLU A 39 -5.99 -18.44 1.08
CA GLU A 39 -5.42 -17.33 0.32
C GLU A 39 -6.53 -16.37 -0.11
N ILE A 40 -6.17 -15.10 -0.28
CA ILE A 40 -7.07 -14.11 -0.87
C ILE A 40 -6.66 -13.94 -2.32
N GLU A 41 -7.53 -14.37 -3.23
CA GLU A 41 -7.27 -14.28 -4.65
C GLU A 41 -7.55 -12.85 -5.15
N GLU A 42 -6.50 -12.15 -5.56
CA GLU A 42 -6.58 -10.79 -6.14
C GLU A 42 -6.96 -10.87 -7.63
N THR A 43 -8.25 -11.00 -7.91
CA THR A 43 -8.80 -11.10 -9.29
C THR A 43 -9.19 -9.75 -9.89
N GLY A 44 -9.02 -8.66 -9.14
CA GLY A 44 -9.32 -7.31 -9.60
C GLY A 44 -8.38 -6.82 -10.69
N THR A 45 -8.89 -5.90 -11.51
CA THR A 45 -8.16 -5.20 -12.57
C THR A 45 -7.62 -3.84 -12.12
N THR A 46 -8.02 -3.38 -10.94
CA THR A 46 -7.58 -2.14 -10.32
C THR A 46 -7.15 -2.35 -8.86
N PHE A 47 -6.37 -1.41 -8.31
CA PHE A 47 -6.00 -1.43 -6.89
C PHE A 47 -7.23 -1.39 -5.99
N GLU A 48 -8.24 -0.60 -6.33
CA GLU A 48 -9.46 -0.50 -5.53
C GLU A 48 -10.23 -1.82 -5.48
N GLU A 49 -10.40 -2.50 -6.62
CA GLU A 49 -11.05 -3.82 -6.69
C GLU A 49 -10.32 -4.85 -5.82
N ASN A 50 -8.99 -4.93 -5.92
CA ASN A 50 -8.20 -5.85 -5.08
C ASN A 50 -8.30 -5.52 -3.59
N ALA A 51 -8.30 -4.23 -3.23
CA ALA A 51 -8.49 -3.82 -1.85
C ALA A 51 -9.88 -4.24 -1.33
N ILE A 52 -10.94 -4.03 -2.11
CA ILE A 52 -12.30 -4.44 -1.75
C ILE A 52 -12.38 -5.96 -1.58
N ILE A 53 -11.86 -6.74 -2.53
CA ILE A 53 -11.86 -8.21 -2.47
C ILE A 53 -11.21 -8.69 -1.17
N LYS A 54 -10.03 -8.17 -0.84
CA LYS A 54 -9.31 -8.49 0.41
C LYS A 54 -10.11 -8.17 1.66
N ALA A 55 -10.60 -6.94 1.77
CA ALA A 55 -11.34 -6.51 2.94
C ALA A 55 -12.64 -7.33 3.11
N MET A 56 -13.39 -7.51 2.03
CA MET A 56 -14.66 -8.22 2.04
C MET A 56 -14.52 -9.70 2.39
N GLN A 57 -13.51 -10.38 1.83
CA GLN A 57 -13.28 -11.79 2.13
C GLN A 57 -12.98 -11.98 3.62
N VAL A 58 -12.05 -11.19 4.17
CA VAL A 58 -11.68 -11.29 5.59
C VAL A 58 -12.86 -10.91 6.50
N ALA A 59 -13.57 -9.83 6.20
CA ALA A 59 -14.68 -9.36 7.03
C ALA A 59 -15.83 -10.38 7.09
N LYS A 60 -16.19 -10.98 5.95
CA LYS A 60 -17.24 -12.00 5.88
C LYS A 60 -16.82 -13.29 6.58
N THR A 61 -15.58 -13.73 6.40
CA THR A 61 -15.08 -14.98 7.00
C THR A 61 -14.99 -14.88 8.51
N LEU A 62 -14.53 -13.75 9.05
CA LEU A 62 -14.30 -13.58 10.48
C LEU A 62 -15.49 -12.96 11.24
N GLY A 63 -16.46 -12.38 10.53
CA GLY A 63 -17.60 -11.71 11.15
C GLY A 63 -17.22 -10.41 11.89
N ILE A 64 -16.07 -9.81 11.58
CA ILE A 64 -15.57 -8.57 12.17
C ILE A 64 -15.09 -7.61 11.06
N PRO A 65 -15.09 -6.28 11.28
CA PRO A 65 -14.62 -5.34 10.28
C PRO A 65 -13.18 -5.62 9.83
N ALA A 66 -12.91 -5.44 8.53
CA ALA A 66 -11.58 -5.62 7.97
C ALA A 66 -11.17 -4.42 7.11
N LEU A 67 -9.92 -4.00 7.27
CA LEU A 67 -9.24 -3.01 6.45
C LEU A 67 -8.24 -3.75 5.55
N ALA A 68 -8.24 -3.44 4.26
CA ALA A 68 -7.24 -3.92 3.33
C ALA A 68 -6.64 -2.74 2.56
N ASP A 69 -5.42 -2.94 2.04
CA ASP A 69 -4.85 -2.09 1.02
C ASP A 69 -4.39 -2.91 -0.18
N ASP A 70 -4.55 -2.34 -1.37
CA ASP A 70 -3.77 -2.73 -2.53
C ASP A 70 -2.92 -1.56 -2.99
N SER A 71 -1.68 -1.85 -3.37
CA SER A 71 -0.71 -0.77 -3.64
C SER A 71 0.36 -1.21 -4.60
N GLY A 72 0.84 -0.27 -5.39
CA GLY A 72 1.85 -0.54 -6.39
C GLY A 72 2.54 0.72 -6.87
N LEU A 73 3.59 0.51 -7.66
CA LEU A 73 4.33 1.52 -8.38
C LEU A 73 3.80 1.58 -9.82
N GLU A 74 3.44 2.75 -10.28
CA GLU A 74 3.15 3.03 -11.69
C GLU A 74 4.24 3.93 -12.26
N ILE A 75 4.85 3.53 -13.38
CA ILE A 75 5.88 4.30 -14.07
C ILE A 75 5.32 4.75 -15.42
N ASP A 76 5.20 6.06 -15.64
CA ASP A 76 4.49 6.58 -16.81
C ASP A 76 5.16 6.14 -18.13
N TYR A 77 6.50 6.16 -18.19
CA TYR A 77 7.25 5.71 -19.38
C TYR A 77 7.08 4.22 -19.70
N LEU A 78 6.78 3.40 -18.69
CA LEU A 78 6.56 1.96 -18.85
C LEU A 78 5.08 1.62 -18.92
N ASN A 79 4.23 2.54 -19.40
CA ASN A 79 2.78 2.36 -19.49
C ASN A 79 2.15 1.92 -18.16
N LYS A 80 2.60 2.53 -17.06
CA LYS A 80 2.20 2.24 -15.67
C LYS A 80 2.67 0.89 -15.11
N GLU A 81 3.53 0.15 -15.81
CA GLU A 81 4.20 -1.00 -15.20
C GLU A 81 5.07 -0.56 -14.00
N PRO A 82 5.18 -1.38 -12.93
CA PRO A 82 4.55 -2.70 -12.75
C PRO A 82 3.05 -2.68 -12.34
N GLY A 83 2.51 -1.55 -11.89
CA GLY A 83 1.08 -1.38 -11.61
C GLY A 83 0.55 -2.35 -10.55
N ILE A 84 -0.64 -2.91 -10.80
CA ILE A 84 -1.28 -3.93 -9.92
C ILE A 84 -0.44 -5.21 -9.76
N TYR A 85 0.56 -5.42 -10.62
CA TYR A 85 1.47 -6.56 -10.54
C TYR A 85 2.71 -6.27 -9.70
N SER A 86 2.81 -5.11 -9.05
CA SER A 86 3.99 -4.65 -8.29
C SER A 86 4.62 -5.69 -7.37
N ALA A 87 3.82 -6.41 -6.56
CA ALA A 87 4.36 -7.42 -5.66
C ALA A 87 4.92 -8.65 -6.40
N ARG A 88 4.31 -9.03 -7.53
CA ARG A 88 4.62 -10.20 -8.34
C ARG A 88 5.33 -9.87 -9.66
N TYR A 89 5.87 -8.67 -9.77
CA TYR A 89 6.59 -8.23 -10.97
C TYR A 89 7.84 -9.09 -11.15
N MET A 90 7.94 -9.83 -12.25
CA MET A 90 8.97 -10.87 -12.43
C MET A 90 8.84 -12.06 -11.45
N GLY A 91 7.63 -12.35 -10.95
CA GLY A 91 7.35 -13.46 -10.02
C GLY A 91 7.35 -13.05 -8.54
N HIS A 92 6.73 -13.89 -7.71
CA HIS A 92 6.58 -13.68 -6.27
C HIS A 92 7.93 -13.74 -5.54
N ASP A 93 8.77 -14.71 -5.88
CA ASP A 93 10.02 -14.99 -5.16
C ASP A 93 11.21 -14.12 -5.59
N THR A 94 11.05 -13.30 -6.63
CA THR A 94 12.14 -12.45 -7.11
C THR A 94 12.45 -11.36 -6.05
N PRO A 95 13.70 -11.26 -5.56
CA PRO A 95 14.08 -10.21 -4.63
C PRO A 95 13.88 -8.80 -5.20
N TYR A 96 13.47 -7.85 -4.35
CA TYR A 96 13.25 -6.47 -4.78
C TYR A 96 14.50 -5.80 -5.34
N ALA A 97 15.70 -6.15 -4.87
CA ALA A 97 16.94 -5.66 -5.47
C ALA A 97 17.03 -5.98 -6.97
N ILE A 98 16.59 -7.18 -7.38
CA ILE A 98 16.55 -7.59 -8.78
C ILE A 98 15.44 -6.87 -9.53
N LYS A 99 14.23 -6.77 -8.95
CA LYS A 99 13.10 -6.01 -9.55
C LYS A 99 13.49 -4.55 -9.79
N ASN A 100 14.11 -3.93 -8.80
CA ASN A 100 14.59 -2.54 -8.84
C ASN A 100 15.64 -2.36 -9.93
N GLN A 101 16.67 -3.22 -9.96
CA GLN A 101 17.71 -3.14 -11.00
C GLN A 101 17.11 -3.30 -12.41
N LYS A 102 16.16 -4.22 -12.60
CA LYS A 102 15.51 -4.41 -13.89
C LYS A 102 14.75 -3.16 -14.35
N ILE A 103 14.08 -2.47 -13.44
CA ILE A 103 13.40 -1.20 -13.74
C ILE A 103 14.41 -0.13 -14.10
N LEU A 104 15.51 0.00 -13.35
CA LEU A 104 16.58 0.95 -13.66
C LEU A 104 17.18 0.70 -15.05
N ASP A 105 17.43 -0.57 -15.39
CA ASP A 105 17.95 -0.96 -16.71
C ASP A 105 16.97 -0.61 -17.84
N LYS A 106 15.67 -0.87 -17.66
CA LYS A 106 14.61 -0.48 -18.63
C LYS A 106 14.58 1.03 -18.88
N LEU A 107 15.03 1.82 -17.91
CA LEU A 107 14.98 3.27 -17.96
C LEU A 107 16.36 3.91 -18.21
N ARG A 108 17.42 3.14 -18.48
CA ARG A 108 18.81 3.65 -18.51
C ARG A 108 18.99 4.91 -19.37
N ASP A 109 18.41 4.90 -20.58
CA ASP A 109 18.56 5.97 -21.57
C ASP A 109 17.33 6.91 -21.60
N VAL A 110 16.47 6.86 -20.57
CA VAL A 110 15.25 7.67 -20.49
C VAL A 110 15.56 9.01 -19.81
N PRO A 111 15.29 10.15 -20.51
CA PRO A 111 15.46 11.48 -19.96
C PRO A 111 14.70 11.71 -18.65
N GLU A 112 15.25 12.51 -17.75
CA GLU A 112 14.72 12.72 -16.38
C GLU A 112 13.23 13.08 -16.35
N GLU A 113 12.81 13.97 -17.25
CA GLU A 113 11.43 14.46 -17.36
C GLU A 113 10.43 13.38 -17.75
N LYS A 114 10.88 12.26 -18.33
CA LYS A 114 10.04 11.11 -18.68
C LYS A 114 10.05 10.01 -17.61
N ARG A 115 10.83 10.15 -16.53
CA ARG A 115 10.93 9.13 -15.47
C ARG A 115 9.85 9.27 -14.40
N THR A 116 8.76 9.99 -14.68
CA THR A 116 7.68 10.23 -13.72
C THR A 116 7.06 8.91 -13.29
N ALA A 117 6.80 8.81 -11.99
CA ALA A 117 6.22 7.63 -11.38
C ALA A 117 5.41 8.02 -10.16
N ARG A 118 4.52 7.12 -9.75
CA ARG A 118 3.74 7.29 -8.53
C ARG A 118 3.59 5.97 -7.82
N PHE A 119 3.67 6.02 -6.50
CA PHE A 119 3.06 4.98 -5.71
C PHE A 119 1.57 5.26 -5.57
N VAL A 120 0.76 4.23 -5.74
CA VAL A 120 -0.70 4.27 -5.55
C VAL A 120 -1.06 3.39 -4.37
N CYS A 121 -1.93 3.87 -3.47
CA CYS A 121 -2.56 3.07 -2.43
C CYS A 121 -4.08 3.21 -2.57
N ALA A 122 -4.77 2.11 -2.81
CA ALA A 122 -6.20 2.01 -2.57
C ALA A 122 -6.42 1.25 -1.26
N MET A 123 -7.20 1.82 -0.36
CA MET A 123 -7.63 1.20 0.88
C MET A 123 -9.13 0.92 0.82
N ALA A 124 -9.54 -0.22 1.38
CA ALA A 124 -10.93 -0.59 1.54
C ALA A 124 -11.19 -1.02 2.98
N LEU A 125 -12.22 -0.45 3.59
CA LEU A 125 -12.84 -0.94 4.82
C LEU A 125 -14.10 -1.70 4.44
N ALA A 126 -14.26 -2.92 4.95
CA ALA A 126 -15.44 -3.75 4.78
C ALA A 126 -16.03 -4.16 6.13
N LEU A 127 -17.35 -4.15 6.21
CA LEU A 127 -18.12 -4.71 7.31
C LEU A 127 -18.67 -6.11 6.94
N PRO A 128 -19.02 -6.95 7.92
CA PRO A 128 -19.55 -8.30 7.66
C PRO A 128 -20.85 -8.33 6.85
N ASP A 129 -21.66 -7.27 6.93
CA ASP A 129 -22.91 -7.11 6.16
C ASP A 129 -22.67 -6.81 4.67
N GLY A 130 -21.42 -6.57 4.28
CA GLY A 130 -21.01 -6.22 2.92
C GLY A 130 -20.92 -4.72 2.64
N THR A 131 -21.18 -3.86 3.61
CA THR A 131 -20.93 -2.42 3.50
C THR A 131 -19.44 -2.16 3.31
N THR A 132 -19.09 -1.38 2.29
CA THR A 132 -17.70 -1.02 2.00
C THR A 132 -17.49 0.49 1.90
N ARG A 133 -16.27 0.93 2.22
CA ARG A 133 -15.78 2.29 1.99
C ARG A 133 -14.37 2.22 1.45
N THR A 134 -14.08 3.00 0.42
CA THR A 134 -12.75 3.09 -0.17
C THR A 134 -12.14 4.46 -0.04
N ALA A 135 -10.82 4.51 -0.12
CA ALA A 135 -10.03 5.73 -0.25
C ALA A 135 -8.78 5.41 -1.08
N GLN A 136 -8.44 6.28 -2.02
CA GLN A 136 -7.26 6.12 -2.85
C GLN A 136 -6.41 7.39 -2.80
N ALA A 137 -5.10 7.22 -2.71
CA ALA A 137 -4.16 8.33 -2.76
C ALA A 137 -2.84 7.92 -3.43
N THR A 138 -2.08 8.93 -3.86
CA THR A 138 -0.78 8.75 -4.50
C THR A 138 0.35 9.52 -3.81
N MET A 139 1.56 9.05 -4.05
CA MET A 139 2.81 9.77 -3.79
C MET A 139 3.51 9.88 -5.12
N GLU A 140 3.53 11.09 -5.68
CA GLU A 140 4.19 11.38 -6.95
C GLU A 140 5.71 11.53 -6.75
N GLY A 141 6.47 11.16 -7.77
CA GLY A 141 7.91 11.21 -7.76
C GLY A 141 8.48 10.83 -9.11
N ARG A 142 9.72 10.35 -9.10
CA ARG A 142 10.41 9.88 -10.31
C ARG A 142 11.15 8.59 -10.00
N ILE A 143 11.47 7.80 -11.02
CA ILE A 143 12.44 6.73 -10.85
C ILE A 143 13.85 7.32 -10.85
N GLY A 144 14.63 7.04 -9.81
CA GLY A 144 16.04 7.43 -9.71
C GLY A 144 16.92 6.74 -10.75
N TYR A 145 18.22 7.05 -10.73
CA TYR A 145 19.21 6.43 -11.63
C TYR A 145 19.94 5.24 -11.00
N GLU A 146 19.86 5.12 -9.68
CA GLU A 146 20.53 4.09 -8.89
C GLU A 146 19.71 3.77 -7.64
N ILE A 147 20.04 2.66 -6.99
CA ILE A 147 19.42 2.22 -5.72
C ILE A 147 20.06 3.00 -4.58
N LYS A 148 19.27 3.78 -3.82
CA LYS A 148 19.74 4.53 -2.65
C LYS A 148 18.84 4.37 -1.44
N GLY A 149 19.45 4.36 -0.26
CA GLY A 149 18.75 4.28 1.02
C GLY A 149 18.45 2.86 1.48
N GLU A 150 18.22 2.73 2.78
CA GLU A 150 18.04 1.45 3.47
C GLU A 150 16.69 1.36 4.20
N ASN A 151 15.96 2.48 4.29
CA ASN A 151 14.66 2.52 4.94
C ASN A 151 13.56 2.02 3.99
N GLY A 152 12.39 1.72 4.57
CA GLY A 152 11.23 1.33 3.80
C GLY A 152 11.32 -0.08 3.23
N PHE A 153 10.66 -0.30 2.09
CA PHE A 153 10.61 -1.62 1.44
C PHE A 153 10.26 -1.50 -0.04
N GLY A 154 10.38 -2.62 -0.75
CA GLY A 154 9.94 -2.71 -2.13
C GLY A 154 10.74 -1.83 -3.07
N TYR A 155 10.04 -0.92 -3.76
CA TYR A 155 10.61 -0.01 -4.74
C TYR A 155 11.09 1.33 -4.14
N ASP A 156 10.99 1.51 -2.82
CA ASP A 156 11.44 2.75 -2.15
C ASP A 156 12.87 3.18 -2.54
N PRO A 157 13.86 2.26 -2.67
CA PRO A 157 15.22 2.66 -2.99
C PRO A 157 15.43 3.29 -4.38
N ILE A 158 14.48 3.10 -5.30
CA ILE A 158 14.52 3.69 -6.64
C ILE A 158 13.48 4.79 -6.84
N PHE A 159 12.68 5.11 -5.82
CA PHE A 159 11.63 6.11 -5.92
C PHE A 159 12.13 7.46 -5.41
N TYR A 160 12.54 8.32 -6.33
CA TYR A 160 13.10 9.64 -6.07
C TYR A 160 12.02 10.68 -5.80
N LEU A 161 12.22 11.48 -4.75
CA LEU A 161 11.37 12.57 -4.31
C LEU A 161 12.09 13.91 -4.57
N PRO A 162 11.70 14.67 -5.62
CA PRO A 162 12.37 15.92 -5.97
C PRO A 162 12.40 16.95 -4.83
N GLU A 163 11.34 17.03 -4.03
CA GLU A 163 11.23 17.95 -2.89
C GLU A 163 12.25 17.67 -1.76
N PHE A 164 12.77 16.43 -1.67
CA PHE A 164 13.78 16.04 -0.68
C PHE A 164 15.18 15.86 -1.28
N GLY A 165 15.31 15.86 -2.61
CA GLY A 165 16.55 15.52 -3.29
C GLY A 165 17.04 14.09 -3.01
N LYS A 166 16.14 13.17 -2.66
CA LYS A 166 16.43 11.86 -2.07
C LYS A 166 15.48 10.78 -2.56
N SER A 167 15.87 9.50 -2.48
CA SER A 167 14.92 8.39 -2.59
C SER A 167 13.99 8.35 -1.36
N SER A 168 12.83 7.70 -1.48
CA SER A 168 11.94 7.48 -0.33
C SER A 168 12.56 6.53 0.71
N ALA A 169 13.57 5.74 0.36
CA ALA A 169 14.35 4.92 1.29
C ALA A 169 15.46 5.70 2.02
N GLU A 170 15.77 6.94 1.62
CA GLU A 170 16.77 7.80 2.27
C GLU A 170 16.16 8.78 3.30
N ILE A 171 14.83 8.91 3.33
CA ILE A 171 14.11 9.70 4.34
C ILE A 171 13.66 8.82 5.50
N SER A 172 13.35 9.43 6.65
CA SER A 172 12.91 8.67 7.82
C SER A 172 11.52 8.05 7.60
N PRO A 173 11.17 6.95 8.28
CA PRO A 173 9.82 6.39 8.24
C PRO A 173 8.74 7.41 8.59
N GLU A 174 9.00 8.30 9.54
CA GLU A 174 8.07 9.36 9.96
C GLU A 174 7.86 10.40 8.85
N GLN A 175 8.94 10.82 8.17
CA GLN A 175 8.85 11.73 7.03
C GLN A 175 8.05 11.08 5.90
N LYS A 176 8.37 9.81 5.57
CA LYS A 176 7.68 9.05 4.54
C LYS A 176 6.19 8.92 4.86
N ASN A 177 5.81 8.55 6.08
CA ASN A 177 4.41 8.37 6.48
C ASN A 177 3.56 9.66 6.38
N ARG A 178 4.19 10.84 6.50
CA ARG A 178 3.50 12.12 6.31
C ARG A 178 3.10 12.34 4.85
N ILE A 179 3.95 11.96 3.89
CA ILE A 179 3.75 12.26 2.46
C ILE A 179 3.28 11.08 1.62
N SER A 180 3.37 9.85 2.15
CA SER A 180 3.16 8.63 1.37
C SER A 180 1.71 8.45 0.93
N HIS A 181 1.56 7.75 -0.20
CA HIS A 181 0.30 7.23 -0.72
C HIS A 181 -0.50 6.50 0.37
N ARG A 182 0.15 5.61 1.14
CA ARG A 182 -0.48 4.87 2.24
C ARG A 182 -0.90 5.79 3.38
N GLY A 183 -0.04 6.71 3.79
CA GLY A 183 -0.38 7.65 4.86
C GLY A 183 -1.53 8.59 4.49
N LYS A 184 -1.55 9.07 3.24
CA LYS A 184 -2.66 9.87 2.71
C LYS A 184 -3.96 9.07 2.66
N ALA A 185 -3.93 7.86 2.08
CA ALA A 185 -5.10 6.99 1.98
C ALA A 185 -5.65 6.61 3.36
N LEU A 186 -4.78 6.30 4.33
CA LEU A 186 -5.19 5.99 5.69
C LEU A 186 -5.83 7.19 6.38
N ARG A 187 -5.27 8.40 6.23
CA ARG A 187 -5.89 9.62 6.77
C ARG A 187 -7.29 9.85 6.22
N MET A 188 -7.49 9.66 4.91
CA MET A 188 -8.83 9.71 4.30
C MET A 188 -9.74 8.60 4.82
N MET A 189 -9.19 7.43 5.14
CA MET A 189 -9.92 6.31 5.71
C MET A 189 -10.27 6.51 7.19
N LYS A 190 -9.50 7.32 7.94
CA LYS A 190 -9.76 7.56 9.37
C LYS A 190 -11.17 8.10 9.62
N ASP A 191 -11.65 9.01 8.79
CA ASP A 191 -12.98 9.60 8.95
C ASP A 191 -14.08 8.56 8.65
N LYS A 192 -13.89 7.76 7.58
CA LYS A 192 -14.80 6.66 7.22
C LYS A 192 -14.86 5.58 8.29
N ILE A 193 -13.72 5.24 8.90
CA ILE A 193 -13.67 4.30 10.03
C ILE A 193 -14.46 4.87 11.21
N LYS A 194 -14.25 6.16 11.56
CA LYS A 194 -14.98 6.79 12.67
C LYS A 194 -16.50 6.85 12.45
N GLU A 195 -16.95 7.08 11.21
CA GLU A 195 -18.37 7.07 10.85
C GLU A 195 -18.97 5.68 11.04
N LEU A 196 -18.40 4.67 10.40
CA LEU A 196 -18.92 3.29 10.48
C LEU A 196 -18.81 2.70 11.89
N CYS A 197 -17.79 3.11 12.64
CA CYS A 197 -17.65 2.72 14.03
C CYS A 197 -18.57 3.49 15.00
N LYS A 198 -19.35 4.49 14.56
CA LYS A 198 -20.41 5.09 15.39
C LYS A 198 -21.77 4.43 15.20
N ASP A 199 -22.05 3.88 14.02
CA ASP A 199 -23.37 3.36 13.65
C ASP A 199 -23.71 1.97 14.25
N GLU A 200 -22.76 1.31 14.92
CA GLU A 200 -22.99 0.06 15.68
C GLU A 200 -23.19 0.27 17.19
N ALA A 201 -23.44 1.51 17.65
CA ALA A 201 -23.63 1.85 19.06
C ALA A 201 -25.12 2.03 19.42
#